data_AF-A0A3M7PRS1-F1
#
_entry.id   AF-A0A3M7PRS1-F1
#
_cell.length_a   1.000
_cell.length_b   1.000
_cell.length_c   1.000
_cell.angle_alpha   90.00
_cell.angle_beta   90.00
_cell.angle_gamma   90.00
#
_symmetry.space_group_name_H-M   'P 1'
#
loop_
_entity.id
_entity.type
_entity.pdbx_description
1 polymer ?
#
loop_
_entity_poly.entity_id
_entity_poly.type
_entity_poly.pdbx_seq_one_letter_code
_entity_poly.pdbx_strand_id
1 'polypeptide(L)'
;MGGVIRLSKLFYEINLKKKIDPLAFKTTVSELNILIPGFDWEKYILNDLFEKTFNMNVSRNQTVIIDDLEYLQKLVKIINYESKFHEDDFDNFLIWELIDSLNDIIEPSKNELLICSNYVFKNFNVLLSKFLLKDNFESENVLKVEELIKYLRNEFKNLIYQSSWMDEKSKRFSIERINSLKFKIGYPKYIFNDSLISNEYLKYNFSNSNRSFFQNEIFRRFFNLKDNFAYLNKERNENIWLLGPSIPNAAFSVLTHEIYVPAGIIQTPIFDPDNLMLFNFARLGFIIAHEMA
;
A
#
# COMPACT_ATOMS: atom_id res chain seq x y z
N MET A 1 1.29 6.25 9.43
CA MET A 1 2.54 5.92 10.15
C MET A 1 2.95 4.51 9.76
N GLY A 2 4.15 4.34 9.21
CA GLY A 2 4.73 3.01 9.01
C GLY A 2 5.09 2.45 10.39
N GLY A 3 4.55 1.29 10.75
CA GLY A 3 4.93 0.62 11.99
C GLY A 3 6.42 0.24 11.94
N VAL A 4 7.12 0.43 13.07
CA VAL A 4 8.55 0.14 13.21
C VAL A 4 8.85 -1.38 13.20
N ILE A 5 7.81 -2.17 13.47
CA ILE A 5 7.83 -3.63 13.36
C ILE A 5 6.82 -4.05 12.29
N ARG A 6 7.25 -4.91 11.38
CA ARG A 6 6.40 -5.54 10.37
C ARG A 6 6.63 -7.05 10.41
N LEU A 7 5.58 -7.85 10.48
CA LEU A 7 5.75 -9.28 10.22
C LEU A 7 5.97 -9.49 8.72
N SER A 8 6.96 -10.30 8.35
CA SER A 8 7.27 -10.61 6.96
C SER A 8 6.00 -11.08 6.25
N LYS A 9 5.74 -10.57 5.05
CA LYS A 9 4.52 -10.78 4.25
C LYS A 9 3.26 -9.98 4.61
N LEU A 10 3.21 -9.22 5.72
CA LEU A 10 2.10 -8.26 5.96
C LEU A 10 2.11 -7.07 5.00
N PHE A 11 3.28 -6.80 4.45
CA PHE A 11 3.48 -5.90 3.33
C PHE A 11 4.15 -6.71 2.23
N TYR A 12 3.64 -6.56 1.01
CA TYR A 12 4.02 -7.24 -0.22
C TYR A 12 5.51 -7.63 -0.27
N GLU A 13 5.85 -8.83 0.19
CA GLU A 13 7.13 -9.45 -0.12
C GLU A 13 6.87 -10.51 -1.20
N ILE A 14 7.27 -10.20 -2.44
CA ILE A 14 7.66 -11.24 -3.37
C ILE A 14 9.17 -11.32 -3.40
N ASN A 15 9.64 -12.57 -3.33
CA ASN A 15 10.97 -13.03 -3.62
C ASN A 15 11.64 -12.26 -4.78
N LEU A 16 12.43 -11.25 -4.40
CA LEU A 16 13.65 -10.91 -5.10
C LEU A 16 14.77 -11.08 -4.08
N LYS A 17 15.81 -11.83 -4.45
CA LYS A 17 17.08 -11.95 -3.72
C LYS A 17 17.84 -10.60 -3.57
N LYS A 18 17.16 -9.45 -3.54
CA LYS A 18 17.72 -8.14 -3.23
C LYS A 18 16.75 -7.32 -2.36
N LYS A 19 16.98 -7.45 -1.05
CA LYS A 19 16.93 -6.41 -0.02
C LYS A 19 15.63 -5.58 0.02
N ILE A 20 14.66 -5.94 0.89
CA ILE A 20 14.43 -5.22 2.16
C ILE A 20 15.49 -4.15 2.38
N ASP A 21 15.11 -2.90 2.66
CA ASP A 21 16.03 -1.81 3.01
C ASP A 21 17.31 -2.40 3.64
N PRO A 22 18.51 -2.22 3.04
CA PRO A 22 19.74 -2.81 3.55
C PRO A 22 19.97 -2.58 5.06
N LEU A 23 19.23 -1.64 5.67
CA LEU A 23 19.22 -1.33 7.10
C LEU A 23 18.18 -2.09 7.94
N ALA A 24 17.13 -2.67 7.36
CA ALA A 24 16.09 -3.34 8.14
C ALA A 24 16.58 -4.68 8.69
N PHE A 25 16.46 -4.84 10.00
CA PHE A 25 16.88 -6.02 10.74
C PHE A 25 15.82 -7.12 10.62
N LYS A 26 16.24 -8.36 10.32
CA LYS A 26 15.33 -9.51 10.26
C LYS A 26 15.58 -10.46 11.43
N THR A 27 14.50 -10.92 12.04
CA THR A 27 14.52 -11.86 13.17
C THR A 27 13.25 -12.72 13.16
N THR A 28 13.02 -13.55 14.18
CA THR A 28 11.75 -14.26 14.36
C THR A 28 11.00 -13.77 15.59
N VAL A 29 9.71 -14.11 15.69
CA VAL A 29 8.90 -13.77 16.87
C VAL A 29 9.54 -14.30 18.17
N SER A 30 10.10 -15.52 18.15
CA SER A 30 10.77 -16.11 19.32
C SER A 30 12.04 -15.40 19.76
N GLU A 31 12.70 -14.70 18.84
CA GLU A 31 13.97 -14.00 19.11
C GLU A 31 13.76 -12.55 19.59
N LEU A 32 12.56 -11.98 19.39
CA LEU A 32 12.27 -10.59 19.74
C LEU A 32 12.51 -10.26 21.22
N ASN A 33 12.12 -11.17 22.13
CA ASN A 33 12.31 -10.97 23.57
C ASN A 33 13.80 -10.92 23.96
N ILE A 34 14.68 -11.59 23.21
CA ILE A 34 16.13 -11.56 23.41
C ILE A 34 16.71 -10.26 22.84
N LEU A 35 16.25 -9.88 21.64
CA LEU A 35 16.77 -8.73 20.91
C LEU A 35 16.33 -7.38 21.48
N ILE A 36 15.10 -7.31 21.98
CA ILE A 36 14.46 -6.10 22.52
C ILE A 36 13.82 -6.47 23.88
N PRO A 37 14.64 -6.64 24.94
CA PRO A 37 14.14 -7.06 26.25
C PRO A 37 13.35 -5.93 26.93
N GLY A 38 12.42 -6.31 27.82
CA GLY A 38 11.57 -5.38 28.57
C GLY A 38 10.11 -5.33 28.10
N PHE A 39 9.76 -6.07 27.05
CA PHE A 39 8.37 -6.29 26.65
C PHE A 39 8.21 -7.75 26.21
N ASP A 40 7.10 -8.38 26.57
CA ASP A 40 6.81 -9.77 26.17
C ASP A 40 6.21 -9.79 24.76
N TRP A 41 7.07 -9.57 23.77
CA TRP A 41 6.71 -9.54 22.34
C TRP A 41 6.09 -10.85 21.88
N GLU A 42 6.62 -11.97 22.36
CA GLU A 42 6.11 -13.28 21.96
C GLU A 42 4.66 -13.46 22.42
N LYS A 43 4.35 -13.19 23.69
CA LYS A 43 2.97 -13.22 24.20
C LYS A 43 2.08 -12.21 23.48
N TYR A 44 2.55 -10.97 23.31
CA TYR A 44 1.76 -9.92 22.67
C TYR A 44 1.39 -10.30 21.23
N ILE A 45 2.37 -10.71 20.42
CA ILE A 45 2.14 -11.06 19.01
C ILE A 45 1.31 -12.33 18.93
N LEU A 46 1.77 -13.44 19.51
CA LEU A 46 1.12 -14.73 19.30
C LEU A 46 -0.27 -14.79 19.92
N ASN A 47 -0.41 -14.31 21.16
CA ASN A 47 -1.63 -14.50 21.93
C ASN A 47 -2.54 -13.28 21.87
N ASP A 48 -2.07 -12.11 22.31
CA ASP A 48 -2.96 -10.96 22.51
C ASP A 48 -3.42 -10.35 21.18
N LEU A 49 -2.50 -10.19 20.23
CA LEU A 49 -2.78 -9.64 18.90
C LEU A 49 -3.42 -10.67 17.98
N PHE A 50 -2.77 -11.81 17.70
CA PHE A 50 -3.25 -12.72 16.67
C PHE A 50 -4.35 -13.66 17.16
N GLU A 51 -4.12 -14.41 18.24
CA GLU A 51 -5.10 -15.41 18.72
C GLU A 51 -6.36 -14.74 19.29
N LYS A 52 -6.23 -13.87 20.30
CA LYS A 52 -7.37 -13.25 20.99
C LYS A 52 -8.10 -12.22 20.15
N THR A 53 -7.37 -11.31 19.49
CA THR A 53 -7.99 -10.17 18.79
C THR A 53 -8.48 -10.54 17.39
N PHE A 54 -7.69 -11.28 16.62
CA PHE A 54 -8.03 -11.60 15.22
C PHE A 54 -8.52 -13.04 15.00
N ASN A 55 -8.40 -13.93 15.99
CA ASN A 55 -8.66 -15.37 15.87
C ASN A 55 -7.81 -15.99 14.75
N MET A 56 -6.50 -15.72 14.82
CA MET A 56 -5.50 -16.12 13.85
C MET A 56 -4.29 -16.72 14.55
N ASN A 57 -3.61 -17.66 13.90
CA ASN A 57 -2.40 -18.28 14.45
C ASN A 57 -1.17 -17.82 13.66
N VAL A 58 -0.12 -17.47 14.40
CA VAL A 58 1.20 -17.11 13.86
C VAL A 58 2.23 -18.06 14.46
N SER A 59 3.24 -18.44 13.67
CA SER A 59 4.32 -19.30 14.13
C SER A 59 5.34 -18.50 14.95
N ARG A 60 5.94 -19.14 15.96
CA ARG A 60 7.11 -18.60 16.68
C ARG A 60 8.29 -18.28 15.74
N ASN A 61 8.39 -19.03 14.65
CA ASN A 61 9.42 -18.86 13.61
C ASN A 61 9.01 -17.86 12.52
N GLN A 62 7.86 -17.19 12.67
CA GLN A 62 7.43 -16.15 11.74
C GLN A 62 8.49 -15.06 11.68
N THR A 63 8.96 -14.73 10.48
CA THR A 63 9.96 -13.69 10.30
C THR A 63 9.34 -12.31 10.61
N VAL A 64 10.11 -11.50 11.31
CA VAL A 64 9.82 -10.11 11.66
C VAL A 64 10.88 -9.24 11.02
N ILE A 65 10.43 -8.15 10.40
CA ILE A 65 11.25 -7.11 9.81
C ILE A 65 11.14 -5.89 10.71
N ILE A 66 12.28 -5.40 11.18
CA ILE A 66 12.41 -4.25 12.05
C ILE A 66 13.07 -3.16 11.24
N ASP A 67 12.35 -2.06 11.01
CA ASP A 67 12.85 -0.94 10.20
C ASP A 67 13.97 -0.20 10.94
N ASP A 68 13.84 0.00 12.25
CA ASP A 68 14.83 0.65 13.10
C ASP A 68 14.94 -0.06 14.46
N LEU A 69 15.99 -0.88 14.61
CA LEU A 69 16.22 -1.65 15.82
C LEU A 69 16.64 -0.78 17.00
N GLU A 70 17.48 0.23 16.75
CA GLU A 70 18.01 1.10 17.81
C GLU A 70 16.88 1.94 18.43
N TYR A 71 15.98 2.46 17.59
CA TYR A 71 14.78 3.15 18.04
C TYR A 71 13.94 2.27 18.97
N LEU A 72 13.62 1.03 18.57
CA LEU A 72 12.80 0.13 19.39
C LEU A 72 13.45 -0.20 20.72
N GLN A 73 14.76 -0.46 20.73
CA GLN A 73 15.50 -0.73 21.96
C GLN A 73 15.50 0.48 22.89
N LYS A 74 15.63 1.71 22.37
CA LYS A 74 15.53 2.94 23.16
C LYS A 74 14.11 3.16 23.67
N LEU A 75 13.10 2.94 22.84
CA LEU A 75 11.69 3.11 23.20
C LEU A 75 11.31 2.19 24.37
N VAL A 76 11.63 0.89 24.29
CA VAL A 76 11.34 -0.06 25.36
C VAL A 76 12.10 0.28 26.64
N LYS A 77 13.31 0.84 26.54
CA LYS A 77 14.04 1.36 27.70
C LYS A 77 13.34 2.58 28.32
N ILE A 78 12.89 3.54 27.52
CA ILE A 78 12.18 4.73 28.00
C ILE A 78 10.90 4.31 28.74
N ILE A 79 10.10 3.43 28.14
CA ILE A 79 8.84 2.95 28.71
C ILE A 79 9.06 2.22 30.04
N ASN A 80 10.13 1.41 30.17
CA ASN A 80 10.36 0.60 31.36
C ASN A 80 11.20 1.24 32.46
N TYR A 81 12.14 2.13 32.12
CA TYR A 81 13.17 2.62 33.06
C TYR A 81 13.04 4.09 33.44
N GLU A 82 12.43 4.93 32.60
CA GLU A 82 12.21 6.33 32.99
C GLU A 82 11.02 6.43 33.92
N SER A 83 11.31 6.19 35.22
CA SER A 83 10.48 6.41 36.42
C SER A 83 9.79 7.79 36.56
N LYS A 84 9.81 8.61 35.51
CA LYS A 84 9.15 9.92 35.43
C LYS A 84 7.78 9.86 34.74
N PHE A 85 7.47 8.79 34.00
CA PHE A 85 6.12 8.56 33.54
C PHE A 85 5.34 7.88 34.66
N HIS A 86 4.34 8.55 35.21
CA HIS A 86 3.31 7.84 35.97
C HIS A 86 2.65 6.81 35.03
N GLU A 87 2.16 5.68 35.54
CA GLU A 87 1.44 4.69 34.70
C GLU A 87 0.36 5.37 33.84
N ASP A 88 -0.31 6.37 34.42
CA ASP A 88 -1.31 7.20 33.75
C ASP A 88 -0.77 7.98 32.52
N ASP A 89 0.50 8.36 32.46
CA ASP A 89 1.04 9.18 31.38
C ASP A 89 1.14 8.40 30.06
N PHE A 90 1.53 7.12 30.14
CA PHE A 90 1.58 6.26 28.97
C PHE A 90 0.18 5.90 28.49
N ASP A 91 -0.74 5.62 29.41
CA ASP A 91 -2.15 5.38 29.10
C ASP A 91 -2.80 6.62 28.46
N ASN A 92 -2.54 7.82 29.01
CA ASN A 92 -3.00 9.08 28.45
C ASN A 92 -2.45 9.31 27.04
N PHE A 93 -1.16 9.01 26.81
CA PHE A 93 -0.57 9.07 25.47
C PHE A 93 -1.28 8.12 24.50
N LEU A 94 -1.50 6.85 24.88
CA LEU A 94 -2.20 5.88 24.02
C LEU A 94 -3.66 6.29 23.75
N ILE A 95 -4.36 6.81 24.76
CA ILE A 95 -5.73 7.34 24.62
C ILE A 95 -5.73 8.55 23.68
N TRP A 96 -4.76 9.46 23.83
CA TRP A 96 -4.63 10.63 22.97
C TRP A 96 -4.38 10.23 21.52
N GLU A 97 -3.44 9.32 21.25
CA GLU A 97 -3.18 8.80 19.90
C GLU A 97 -4.43 8.13 19.30
N LEU A 98 -5.20 7.40 20.12
CA LEU A 98 -6.48 6.84 19.69
C LEU A 98 -7.48 7.93 19.31
N ILE A 99 -7.66 8.94 20.16
CA ILE A 99 -8.58 10.07 19.91
C ILE A 99 -8.15 10.84 18.66
N ASP A 100 -6.88 11.17 18.53
CA ASP A 100 -6.33 11.88 17.37
C ASP A 100 -6.56 11.08 16.07
N SER A 101 -6.34 9.75 16.11
CA SER A 101 -6.62 8.87 14.97
C SER A 101 -8.11 8.81 14.58
N LEU A 102 -9.01 9.22 15.48
CA LEU A 102 -10.46 9.25 15.30
C LEU A 102 -10.99 10.67 15.06
N ASN A 103 -10.14 11.70 15.13
CA ASN A 103 -10.56 13.09 15.08
C ASN A 103 -11.34 13.42 13.80
N ASP A 104 -10.88 12.90 12.64
CA ASP A 104 -11.54 13.01 11.34
C ASP A 104 -12.99 12.49 11.31
N ILE A 105 -13.37 11.64 12.26
CA ILE A 105 -14.69 10.99 12.37
C ILE A 105 -15.57 11.70 13.41
N ILE A 106 -14.96 12.30 14.44
CA ILE A 106 -15.65 12.88 15.60
C ILE A 106 -16.12 14.31 15.31
N GLU A 107 -15.35 15.12 14.56
CA GLU A 107 -15.72 16.49 14.23
C GLU A 107 -15.97 16.69 12.72
N PRO A 108 -17.19 16.45 12.23
CA PRO A 108 -17.51 16.76 10.84
C PRO A 108 -17.51 18.29 10.63
N SER A 109 -16.62 18.77 9.75
CA SER A 109 -16.58 20.18 9.34
C SER A 109 -17.85 20.62 8.59
N LYS A 110 -18.01 21.94 8.37
CA LYS A 110 -19.22 22.56 7.77
C LYS A 110 -19.62 22.09 6.35
N ASN A 111 -18.83 21.24 5.68
CA ASN A 111 -19.15 20.71 4.34
C ASN A 111 -19.27 19.18 4.35
N GLU A 112 -20.38 18.68 4.90
CA GLU A 112 -20.64 17.25 5.12
C GLU A 112 -20.59 16.42 3.82
N LEU A 113 -21.11 16.93 2.70
CA LEU A 113 -21.11 16.20 1.42
C LEU A 113 -19.69 15.96 0.92
N LEU A 114 -18.85 17.00 0.89
CA LEU A 114 -17.47 16.88 0.41
C LEU A 114 -16.66 15.92 1.29
N ILE A 115 -16.84 15.97 2.61
CA ILE A 115 -16.18 15.05 3.55
C ILE A 115 -16.60 13.61 3.27
N CYS A 116 -17.91 13.35 3.18
CA CYS A 116 -18.44 12.02 2.91
C CYS A 116 -17.97 11.48 1.55
N SER A 117 -17.98 12.32 0.51
CA SER A 117 -17.47 11.94 -0.81
C SER A 117 -15.98 11.61 -0.78
N ASN A 118 -15.15 12.44 -0.13
CA ASN A 118 -13.71 12.18 0.02
C ASN A 118 -13.44 10.91 0.85
N TYR A 119 -14.21 10.70 1.91
CA TYR A 119 -14.11 9.51 2.74
C TYR A 119 -14.42 8.23 1.94
N VAL A 120 -15.50 8.24 1.16
CA VAL A 120 -15.86 7.11 0.30
C VAL A 120 -14.80 6.92 -0.79
N PHE A 121 -14.35 7.99 -1.43
CA PHE A 121 -13.29 7.95 -2.45
C PHE A 121 -11.97 7.37 -1.92
N LYS A 122 -11.59 7.70 -0.68
CA LYS A 122 -10.37 7.21 -0.02
C LYS A 122 -10.47 5.74 0.37
N ASN A 123 -11.60 5.31 0.95
CA ASN A 123 -11.72 3.99 1.56
C ASN A 123 -12.35 2.92 0.65
N PHE A 124 -13.08 3.34 -0.38
CA PHE A 124 -13.81 2.46 -1.31
C PHE A 124 -13.50 2.82 -2.77
N ASN A 125 -12.26 3.23 -3.03
CA ASN A 125 -11.86 3.75 -4.34
C ASN A 125 -12.17 2.75 -5.47
N VAL A 126 -11.87 1.46 -5.30
CA VAL A 126 -12.10 0.43 -6.33
C VAL A 126 -13.59 0.30 -6.63
N LEU A 127 -14.45 0.24 -5.59
CA LEU A 127 -15.90 0.20 -5.76
C LEU A 127 -16.43 1.45 -6.46
N LEU A 128 -15.99 2.64 -6.05
CA LEU A 128 -16.41 3.89 -6.68
C LEU A 128 -15.93 3.99 -8.12
N SER A 129 -14.69 3.54 -8.39
CA SER A 129 -14.08 3.51 -9.72
C SER A 129 -14.91 2.66 -10.68
N LYS A 130 -15.50 1.55 -10.22
CA LYS A 130 -16.41 0.74 -11.04
C LYS A 130 -17.52 1.61 -11.64
N PHE A 131 -18.12 2.49 -10.86
CA PHE A 131 -19.19 3.37 -11.34
C PHE A 131 -18.67 4.52 -12.20
N LEU A 132 -17.54 5.13 -11.81
CA LEU A 132 -16.95 6.23 -12.56
C LEU A 132 -16.44 5.81 -13.94
N LEU A 133 -15.85 4.61 -14.05
CA LEU A 133 -15.19 4.15 -15.27
C LEU A 133 -16.13 3.45 -16.25
N LYS A 134 -17.25 2.89 -15.78
CA LYS A 134 -18.16 2.08 -16.60
C LYS A 134 -18.62 2.83 -17.87
N ASP A 135 -18.94 4.11 -17.72
CA ASP A 135 -19.51 4.92 -18.80
C ASP A 135 -18.55 6.00 -19.32
N ASN A 136 -17.42 6.24 -18.64
CA ASN A 136 -16.53 7.38 -18.93
C ASN A 136 -15.10 6.98 -19.32
N PHE A 137 -14.77 5.69 -19.38
CA PHE A 137 -13.42 5.25 -19.75
C PHE A 137 -13.44 4.21 -20.86
N GLU A 138 -12.89 4.61 -22.00
CA GLU A 138 -12.75 3.75 -23.17
C GLU A 138 -11.53 2.82 -23.00
N SER A 139 -11.76 1.52 -23.13
CA SER A 139 -10.69 0.51 -23.02
C SER A 139 -9.61 0.66 -24.09
N GLU A 140 -9.90 1.30 -25.22
CA GLU A 140 -8.92 1.62 -26.26
C GLU A 140 -7.79 2.54 -25.75
N ASN A 141 -8.09 3.42 -24.79
CA ASN A 141 -7.08 4.28 -24.18
C ASN A 141 -5.98 3.47 -23.49
N VAL A 142 -6.30 2.28 -22.95
CA VAL A 142 -5.30 1.37 -22.38
C VAL A 142 -4.29 0.94 -23.44
N LEU A 143 -4.76 0.57 -24.64
CA LEU A 143 -3.89 0.12 -25.74
C LEU A 143 -2.97 1.25 -26.23
N LYS A 144 -3.49 2.48 -26.34
CA LYS A 144 -2.69 3.66 -26.70
C LYS A 144 -1.62 3.97 -25.65
N VAL A 145 -1.93 3.81 -24.36
CA VAL A 145 -0.97 3.98 -23.27
C VAL A 145 0.07 2.85 -23.25
N GLU A 146 -0.33 1.61 -23.54
CA GLU A 146 0.61 0.48 -23.69
C GLU A 146 1.62 0.73 -24.82
N GLU A 147 1.18 1.31 -25.94
CA GLU A 147 2.06 1.70 -27.04
C GLU A 147 3.05 2.79 -26.60
N LEU A 148 2.57 3.83 -25.91
CA LEU A 148 3.41 4.89 -25.34
C LEU A 148 4.49 4.30 -24.41
N ILE A 149 4.12 3.39 -23.51
CA ILE A 149 5.04 2.70 -22.61
C ILE A 149 6.10 1.91 -23.38
N LYS A 150 5.72 1.25 -24.48
CA LYS A 150 6.67 0.49 -25.31
C LYS A 150 7.75 1.41 -25.90
N TYR A 151 7.38 2.58 -26.40
CA TYR A 151 8.35 3.55 -26.91
C TYR A 151 9.27 4.05 -25.80
N LEU A 152 8.72 4.47 -24.66
CA LEU A 152 9.50 4.99 -23.54
C LEU A 152 10.46 3.94 -22.98
N ARG A 153 10.02 2.69 -22.83
CA ARG A 153 10.88 1.58 -22.40
C ARG A 153 12.04 1.35 -23.36
N ASN A 154 11.78 1.43 -24.66
CA ASN A 154 12.84 1.24 -25.65
C ASN A 154 13.86 2.38 -25.58
N GLU A 155 13.38 3.62 -25.46
CA GLU A 155 14.26 4.78 -25.38
C GLU A 155 15.06 4.80 -24.07
N PHE A 156 14.47 4.42 -22.94
CA PHE A 156 15.18 4.32 -21.69
C PHE A 156 16.32 3.30 -21.74
N LYS A 157 16.13 2.17 -22.43
CA LYS A 157 17.22 1.22 -22.71
C LYS A 157 18.32 1.84 -23.58
N ASN A 158 17.97 2.59 -24.62
CA ASN A 158 18.93 3.28 -25.47
C ASN A 158 19.79 4.27 -24.66
N LEU A 159 19.16 5.05 -23.79
CA LEU A 159 19.86 5.98 -22.89
C LEU A 159 20.83 5.25 -21.94
N ILE A 160 20.43 4.10 -21.38
CA ILE A 160 21.32 3.27 -20.55
C ILE A 160 22.52 2.75 -21.37
N TYR A 161 22.29 2.28 -22.60
CA TYR A 161 23.37 1.80 -23.47
C TYR A 161 24.39 2.91 -23.79
N GLN A 162 23.90 4.11 -24.10
CA GLN A 162 24.72 5.28 -24.46
C GLN A 162 25.39 5.95 -23.26
N SER A 163 24.96 5.65 -22.03
CA SER A 163 25.53 6.22 -20.81
C SER A 163 27.05 5.99 -20.71
N SER A 164 27.81 7.06 -20.52
CA SER A 164 29.26 7.02 -20.35
C SER A 164 29.71 6.78 -18.90
N TRP A 165 28.82 6.98 -17.91
CA TRP A 165 29.15 6.86 -16.50
C TRP A 165 28.95 5.44 -15.95
N MET A 166 28.21 4.58 -16.67
CA MET A 166 27.95 3.20 -16.28
C MET A 166 28.95 2.24 -16.95
N ASP A 167 29.49 1.31 -16.17
CA ASP A 167 30.21 0.17 -16.73
C ASP A 167 29.27 -0.83 -17.44
N GLU A 168 29.81 -1.67 -18.30
CA GLU A 168 29.05 -2.63 -19.11
C GLU A 168 28.24 -3.64 -18.28
N LYS A 169 28.74 -4.04 -17.10
CA LYS A 169 28.03 -4.98 -16.23
C LYS A 169 26.81 -4.29 -15.62
N SER A 170 26.97 -3.07 -15.13
CA SER A 170 25.90 -2.23 -14.59
C SER A 170 24.84 -1.94 -15.65
N LYS A 171 25.23 -1.62 -16.90
CA LYS A 171 24.29 -1.42 -18.02
C LYS A 171 23.43 -2.65 -18.25
N ARG A 172 24.03 -3.83 -18.38
CA ARG A 172 23.31 -5.10 -18.59
C ARG A 172 22.29 -5.35 -17.48
N PHE A 173 22.68 -5.19 -16.22
CA PHE A 173 21.75 -5.36 -15.10
C PHE A 173 20.59 -4.36 -15.12
N SER A 174 20.85 -3.09 -15.45
CA SER A 174 19.78 -2.09 -15.55
C SER A 174 18.81 -2.42 -16.68
N ILE A 175 19.31 -2.87 -17.83
CA ILE A 175 18.46 -3.28 -18.96
C ILE A 175 17.62 -4.51 -18.62
N GLU A 176 18.19 -5.51 -17.94
CA GLU A 176 17.44 -6.66 -17.45
C GLU A 176 16.31 -6.23 -16.51
N ARG A 177 16.59 -5.30 -15.58
CA ARG A 177 15.61 -4.75 -14.65
C ARG A 177 14.49 -3.99 -15.37
N ILE A 178 14.80 -3.24 -16.42
CA ILE A 178 13.80 -2.54 -17.22
C ILE A 178 12.96 -3.51 -18.06
N ASN A 179 13.56 -4.58 -18.57
CA ASN A 179 12.82 -5.62 -19.29
C ASN A 179 11.86 -6.40 -18.37
N SER A 180 12.20 -6.58 -17.09
CA SER A 180 11.34 -7.25 -16.12
C SER A 180 10.21 -6.37 -15.55
N LEU A 181 10.17 -5.08 -15.89
CA LEU A 181 9.20 -4.13 -15.35
C LEU A 181 7.78 -4.41 -15.88
N LYS A 182 6.85 -4.67 -14.96
CA LYS A 182 5.44 -4.90 -15.25
C LYS A 182 4.66 -3.59 -15.16
N PHE A 183 3.62 -3.44 -15.97
CA PHE A 183 2.76 -2.25 -15.97
C PHE A 183 1.31 -2.67 -15.70
N LYS A 184 0.63 -1.90 -14.86
CA LYS A 184 -0.81 -2.02 -14.61
C LYS A 184 -1.49 -0.73 -15.04
N ILE A 185 -2.30 -0.81 -16.08
CA ILE A 185 -2.80 0.37 -16.80
C ILE A 185 -4.33 0.36 -16.73
N GLY A 186 -4.92 1.51 -16.43
CA GLY A 186 -6.37 1.66 -16.28
C GLY A 186 -6.89 1.12 -14.94
N TYR A 187 -7.33 -0.15 -14.93
CA TYR A 187 -8.04 -0.73 -13.80
C TYR A 187 -7.82 -2.26 -13.68
N PRO A 188 -8.04 -2.85 -12.49
CA PRO A 188 -7.97 -4.30 -12.33
C PRO A 188 -9.07 -4.99 -13.15
N LYS A 189 -8.73 -6.13 -13.76
CA LYS A 189 -9.66 -6.92 -14.60
C LYS A 189 -10.96 -7.32 -13.88
N TYR A 190 -10.94 -7.44 -12.56
CA TYR A 190 -12.10 -7.83 -11.77
C TYR A 190 -13.07 -6.69 -11.47
N ILE A 191 -12.76 -5.43 -11.82
CA ILE A 191 -13.52 -4.25 -11.38
C ILE A 191 -15.00 -4.28 -11.81
N PHE A 192 -15.30 -4.88 -12.96
CA PHE A 192 -16.67 -5.00 -13.48
C PHE A 192 -17.32 -6.35 -13.16
N ASN A 193 -16.67 -7.20 -12.36
CA ASN A 193 -17.28 -8.43 -11.85
C ASN A 193 -18.00 -8.14 -10.54
N ASP A 194 -19.32 -8.03 -10.60
CA ASP A 194 -20.19 -7.72 -9.47
C ASP A 194 -20.02 -8.66 -8.29
N SER A 195 -19.82 -9.96 -8.54
CA SER A 195 -19.62 -10.95 -7.49
C SER A 195 -18.29 -10.74 -6.77
N LEU A 196 -17.21 -10.54 -7.52
CA LEU A 196 -15.88 -10.32 -6.93
C LEU A 196 -15.82 -9.02 -6.12
N ILE A 197 -16.37 -7.94 -6.66
CA ILE A 197 -16.46 -6.66 -5.96
C ILE A 197 -17.33 -6.79 -4.71
N SER A 198 -18.52 -7.39 -4.80
CA SER A 198 -19.40 -7.54 -3.63
C SER A 198 -18.71 -8.35 -2.53
N ASN A 199 -18.08 -9.47 -2.88
CA ASN A 199 -17.35 -10.31 -1.92
C ASN A 199 -16.23 -9.56 -1.19
N GLU A 200 -15.60 -8.56 -1.82
CA GLU A 200 -14.58 -7.71 -1.19
C GLU A 200 -15.16 -6.87 -0.04
N TYR A 201 -16.42 -6.44 -0.13
CA TYR A 201 -17.03 -5.49 0.81
C TYR A 201 -18.08 -6.11 1.75
N LEU A 202 -18.58 -7.33 1.50
CA LEU A 202 -19.61 -8.00 2.32
C LEU A 202 -19.26 -8.07 3.81
N LYS A 203 -17.98 -8.29 4.13
CA LYS A 203 -17.45 -8.39 5.51
C LYS A 203 -17.76 -7.17 6.38
N TYR A 204 -17.90 -5.98 5.79
CA TYR A 204 -18.17 -4.76 6.53
C TYR A 204 -19.63 -4.66 7.00
N ASN A 205 -20.56 -5.34 6.29
CA ASN A 205 -21.98 -5.38 6.61
C ASN A 205 -22.60 -3.98 6.84
N PHE A 206 -22.38 -3.06 5.90
CA PHE A 206 -22.92 -1.69 5.97
C PHE A 206 -24.45 -1.62 5.83
N SER A 207 -25.11 -2.71 5.41
CA SER A 207 -26.57 -2.81 5.35
C SER A 207 -27.23 -2.87 6.73
N ASN A 208 -26.45 -3.03 7.81
CA ASN A 208 -26.97 -2.96 9.17
C ASN A 208 -27.30 -1.51 9.56
N SER A 209 -28.55 -1.11 9.34
CA SER A 209 -29.08 0.22 9.64
C SER A 209 -29.04 0.62 11.12
N ASN A 210 -28.77 -0.33 12.02
CA ASN A 210 -28.67 -0.05 13.45
C ASN A 210 -27.28 0.48 13.87
N ARG A 211 -26.32 0.60 12.94
CA ARG A 211 -24.98 1.13 13.24
C ARG A 211 -24.87 2.61 12.94
N SER A 212 -24.27 3.36 13.86
CA SER A 212 -23.83 4.73 13.60
C SER A 212 -22.64 4.76 12.62
N PHE A 213 -22.37 5.92 12.01
CA PHE A 213 -21.17 6.11 11.18
C PHE A 213 -19.88 5.75 11.94
N PHE A 214 -19.76 6.18 13.19
CA PHE A 214 -18.63 5.85 14.06
C PHE A 214 -18.45 4.33 14.19
N GLN A 215 -19.53 3.59 14.49
CA GLN A 215 -19.47 2.13 14.59
C GLN A 215 -19.06 1.49 13.25
N ASN A 216 -19.64 1.94 12.14
CA ASN A 216 -19.27 1.45 10.80
C ASN A 216 -17.78 1.63 10.51
N GLU A 217 -17.20 2.76 10.91
CA GLU A 217 -15.78 3.03 10.70
C GLU A 217 -14.86 2.19 11.60
N ILE A 218 -15.21 2.00 12.87
CA ILE A 218 -14.48 1.08 13.75
C ILE A 218 -14.50 -0.34 13.17
N PHE A 219 -15.66 -0.83 12.72
CA PHE A 219 -15.78 -2.13 12.06
C PHE A 219 -14.95 -2.20 10.78
N ARG A 220 -14.96 -1.15 9.95
CA ARG A 220 -14.16 -1.10 8.72
C ARG A 220 -12.67 -1.18 9.00
N ARG A 221 -12.16 -0.38 9.96
CA ARG A 221 -10.74 -0.41 10.37
C ARG A 221 -10.34 -1.78 10.88
N PHE A 222 -11.16 -2.40 11.73
CA PHE A 222 -10.91 -3.75 12.25
C PHE A 222 -10.80 -4.80 11.15
N PHE A 223 -11.79 -4.87 10.24
CA PHE A 223 -11.76 -5.85 9.15
C PHE A 223 -10.65 -5.56 8.12
N ASN A 224 -10.32 -4.30 7.88
CA ASN A 224 -9.18 -3.95 7.03
C ASN A 224 -7.86 -4.46 7.63
N LEU A 225 -7.62 -4.24 8.93
CA LEU A 225 -6.46 -4.78 9.63
C LEU A 225 -6.46 -6.31 9.62
N LYS A 226 -7.60 -6.95 9.88
CA LYS A 226 -7.74 -8.41 9.85
C LYS A 226 -7.38 -9.00 8.48
N ASP A 227 -7.83 -8.37 7.40
CA ASP A 227 -7.50 -8.82 6.04
C ASP A 227 -6.03 -8.61 5.71
N ASN A 228 -5.44 -7.50 6.13
CA ASN A 228 -4.00 -7.27 6.02
C ASN A 228 -3.22 -8.39 6.73
N PHE A 229 -3.65 -8.76 7.95
CA PHE A 229 -3.08 -9.88 8.69
C PHE A 229 -3.24 -11.22 7.97
N ALA A 230 -4.37 -11.45 7.30
CA ALA A 230 -4.64 -12.69 6.57
C ALA A 230 -3.68 -12.95 5.40
N TYR A 231 -2.92 -11.96 4.94
CA TYR A 231 -1.89 -12.14 3.91
C TYR A 231 -0.61 -12.82 4.40
N LEU A 232 -0.37 -12.92 5.71
CA LEU A 232 0.81 -13.61 6.27
C LEU A 232 1.01 -15.03 5.73
N ASN A 233 -0.10 -15.74 5.57
CA ASN A 233 -0.12 -17.15 5.18
C ASN A 233 -0.57 -17.36 3.74
N LYS A 234 -0.65 -16.29 2.93
CA LYS A 234 -1.10 -16.35 1.54
C LYS A 234 0.03 -15.98 0.59
N GLU A 235 -0.06 -16.52 -0.61
CA GLU A 235 0.75 -16.02 -1.71
C GLU A 235 0.29 -14.61 -2.10
N ARG A 236 1.22 -13.83 -2.66
CA ARG A 236 0.90 -12.50 -3.14
C ARG A 236 -0.17 -12.59 -4.23
N ASN A 237 -1.23 -11.81 -4.06
CA ASN A 237 -2.22 -11.62 -5.10
C ASN A 237 -1.72 -10.56 -6.10
N GLU A 238 -1.33 -11.00 -7.30
CA GLU A 238 -0.91 -10.10 -8.38
C GLU A 238 -2.03 -9.19 -8.88
N ASN A 239 -3.30 -9.42 -8.52
CA ASN A 239 -4.41 -8.56 -8.93
C ASN A 239 -4.58 -7.31 -8.07
N ILE A 240 -3.87 -7.17 -6.95
CA ILE A 240 -4.05 -6.00 -6.07
C ILE A 240 -3.26 -4.80 -6.60
N TRP A 241 -3.88 -3.63 -6.54
CA TRP A 241 -3.31 -2.37 -7.01
C TRP A 241 -2.83 -1.52 -5.84
N LEU A 242 -1.67 -0.88 -6.01
CA LEU A 242 -1.17 0.10 -5.04
C LEU A 242 -2.04 1.36 -5.02
N LEU A 243 -2.43 1.82 -6.21
CA LEU A 243 -3.31 2.96 -6.40
C LEU A 243 -4.68 2.48 -6.87
N GLY A 244 -5.73 3.08 -6.31
CA GLY A 244 -7.08 2.84 -6.78
C GLY A 244 -7.28 3.34 -8.23
N PRO A 245 -8.18 2.75 -9.02
CA PRO A 245 -8.26 3.01 -10.46
C PRO A 245 -8.64 4.45 -10.84
N SER A 246 -9.39 5.15 -9.99
CA SER A 246 -9.78 6.55 -10.20
C SER A 246 -8.80 7.56 -9.58
N ILE A 247 -7.66 7.11 -9.03
CA ILE A 247 -6.63 8.02 -8.51
C ILE A 247 -5.90 8.69 -9.69
N PRO A 248 -5.85 10.05 -9.75
CA PRO A 248 -5.18 10.78 -10.82
C PRO A 248 -3.67 10.90 -10.56
N ASN A 249 -3.01 9.77 -10.33
CA ASN A 249 -1.57 9.70 -10.07
C ASN A 249 -0.99 8.39 -10.62
N ALA A 250 0.33 8.32 -10.82
CA ALA A 250 1.04 7.09 -11.11
C ALA A 250 1.94 6.72 -9.92
N ALA A 251 2.40 5.47 -9.88
CA ALA A 251 3.36 5.04 -8.85
C ALA A 251 4.16 3.83 -9.30
N PHE A 252 5.45 3.82 -8.98
CA PHE A 252 6.29 2.62 -8.95
C PHE A 252 6.27 1.96 -7.58
N SER A 253 6.11 0.64 -7.58
CA SER A 253 6.26 -0.18 -6.37
C SER A 253 7.58 -0.95 -6.44
N VAL A 254 8.51 -0.58 -5.57
CA VAL A 254 9.78 -1.30 -5.38
C VAL A 254 9.54 -2.77 -5.03
N LEU A 255 8.51 -3.03 -4.23
CA LEU A 255 8.17 -4.36 -3.72
C LEU A 255 7.66 -5.31 -4.81
N THR A 256 6.88 -4.78 -5.74
CA THR A 256 6.24 -5.59 -6.78
C THR A 256 6.92 -5.46 -8.14
N HIS A 257 7.88 -4.53 -8.25
CA HIS A 257 8.54 -4.14 -9.50
C HIS A 257 7.53 -3.85 -10.61
N GLU A 258 6.50 -3.07 -10.26
CA GLU A 258 5.37 -2.70 -11.10
C GLU A 258 5.18 -1.18 -11.11
N ILE A 259 4.81 -0.65 -12.28
CA ILE A 259 4.28 0.72 -12.42
C ILE A 259 2.77 0.66 -12.58
N TYR A 260 2.07 1.45 -11.77
CA TYR A 260 0.63 1.62 -11.82
C TYR A 260 0.30 2.94 -12.53
N VAL A 261 -0.51 2.87 -13.58
CA VAL A 261 -1.03 4.00 -14.35
C VAL A 261 -2.56 3.88 -14.35
N PRO A 262 -3.25 4.30 -13.27
CA PRO A 262 -4.69 4.19 -13.11
C PRO A 262 -5.47 4.98 -14.16
N ALA A 263 -6.70 4.57 -14.44
CA ALA A 263 -7.59 5.26 -15.38
C ALA A 263 -7.79 6.74 -15.01
N GLY A 264 -7.76 7.08 -13.72
CA GLY A 264 -7.89 8.46 -13.24
C GLY A 264 -6.80 9.42 -13.74
N ILE A 265 -5.63 8.95 -14.16
CA ILE A 265 -4.60 9.81 -14.78
C ILE A 265 -4.67 9.81 -16.32
N ILE A 266 -5.36 8.83 -16.91
CA ILE A 266 -5.51 8.66 -18.37
C ILE A 266 -6.75 9.44 -18.81
N GLN A 267 -6.69 10.76 -18.68
CA GLN A 267 -7.76 11.68 -19.07
C GLN A 267 -7.19 13.06 -19.41
N THR A 268 -7.97 13.88 -20.11
CA THR A 268 -7.60 15.26 -20.46
C THR A 268 -7.40 16.10 -19.18
N PRO A 269 -6.37 16.97 -19.10
CA PRO A 269 -5.41 17.29 -20.16
C PRO A 269 -4.17 16.37 -20.20
N ILE A 270 -4.03 15.39 -19.31
CA ILE A 270 -2.81 14.58 -19.21
C ILE A 270 -2.67 13.60 -20.39
N PHE A 271 -3.78 12.98 -20.79
CA PHE A 271 -3.84 12.10 -21.93
C PHE A 271 -5.13 12.34 -22.71
N ASP A 272 -5.02 12.47 -24.01
CA ASP A 272 -6.15 12.63 -24.90
C ASP A 272 -5.91 11.80 -26.17
N PRO A 273 -6.77 10.81 -26.46
CA PRO A 273 -6.60 9.90 -27.60
C PRO A 273 -6.71 10.58 -28.98
N ASP A 274 -7.30 11.77 -29.05
CA ASP A 274 -7.53 12.52 -30.29
C ASP A 274 -6.48 13.60 -30.54
N ASN A 275 -5.65 13.89 -29.53
CA ASN A 275 -4.55 14.85 -29.65
C ASN A 275 -3.32 14.26 -30.35
N LEU A 276 -2.46 15.15 -30.85
CA LEU A 276 -1.14 14.78 -31.36
C LEU A 276 -0.36 14.00 -30.29
N MET A 277 0.23 12.87 -30.68
CA MET A 277 0.96 11.98 -29.80
C MET A 277 2.07 12.70 -29.00
N LEU A 278 2.66 13.77 -29.58
CA LEU A 278 3.64 14.64 -28.92
C LEU A 278 3.15 15.16 -27.55
N PHE A 279 1.88 15.58 -27.44
CA PHE A 279 1.34 16.07 -26.17
C PHE A 279 1.20 14.94 -25.15
N ASN A 280 0.78 13.75 -25.59
CA ASN A 280 0.70 12.58 -24.73
C ASN A 280 2.08 12.12 -24.25
N PHE A 281 3.12 12.20 -25.10
CA PHE A 281 4.51 11.99 -24.69
C PHE A 281 4.99 13.02 -23.66
N ALA A 282 4.72 14.30 -23.90
CA ALA A 282 5.17 15.38 -23.02
C ALA A 282 4.50 15.36 -21.64
N ARG A 283 3.27 14.86 -21.55
CA ARG A 283 2.47 14.82 -20.32
C ARG A 283 2.51 13.43 -19.69
N LEU A 284 1.62 12.53 -20.10
CA LEU A 284 1.57 11.18 -19.53
C LEU A 284 2.91 10.44 -19.72
N GLY A 285 3.57 10.62 -20.86
CA GLY A 285 4.85 9.97 -21.11
C GLY A 285 5.96 10.41 -20.16
N PHE A 286 6.01 11.70 -19.80
CA PHE A 286 6.92 12.20 -18.77
C PHE A 286 6.64 11.54 -17.41
N ILE A 287 5.37 11.44 -17.00
CA ILE A 287 4.99 10.82 -15.73
C ILE A 287 5.38 9.34 -15.70
N ILE A 288 5.11 8.61 -16.79
CA ILE A 288 5.50 7.20 -16.91
C ILE A 288 7.03 7.05 -16.89
N ALA A 289 7.77 7.96 -17.55
CA ALA A 289 9.23 7.97 -17.51
C ALA A 289 9.76 8.27 -16.09
N HIS A 290 9.11 9.16 -15.34
CA HIS A 290 9.43 9.43 -13.94
C HIS A 290 9.31 8.16 -13.07
N GLU A 291 8.24 7.39 -13.23
CA GLU A 291 8.06 6.13 -12.49
C GLU A 291 9.01 5.00 -12.94
N MET A 292 9.54 5.06 -14.17
CA MET A 292 10.51 4.09 -14.68
C MET A 292 11.95 4.35 -14.23
N ALA A 293 12.28 5.62 -13.97
CA ALA A 293 13.63 6.07 -13.64
C ALA A 293 14.10 5.56 -12.27
#